data_AF-A0A6V7UPM8-F1
#
_entry.id   AF-A0A6V7UPM8-F1
#
_cell.length_a   1.000
_cell.length_b   1.000
_cell.length_c   1.000
_cell.angle_alpha   90.00
_cell.angle_beta   90.00
_cell.angle_gamma   90.00
#
_symmetry.space_group_name_H-M   'P 1'
#
loop_
_entity.id
_entity.type
_entity.pdbx_description
1 polymer ?
#
loop_
_entity_poly.entity_id
_entity_poly.type
_entity_poly.pdbx_seq_one_letter_code
_entity_poly.pdbx_strand_id
1 'polypeptide(L)' 'MPKNIHIFFIIIGGIIEGNKRKCFNCRITISKDWYRYLKEHYLCRPCHDYKIYNGKMRPEGNFYLSKMV' A
#
# COMPACT_ATOMS: atom_id res chain seq x y z
N MET A 1 -31.31 -27.92 -9.18
CA MET A 1 -30.22 -26.92 -9.27
C MET A 1 -30.80 -25.52 -9.14
N PRO A 2 -30.30 -24.70 -8.20
CA PRO A 2 -30.02 -23.33 -8.58
C PRO A 2 -28.54 -23.04 -8.35
N LYS A 3 -27.82 -22.81 -9.45
CA LYS A 3 -26.38 -22.49 -9.52
C LYS A 3 -26.08 -21.03 -9.12
N ASN A 4 -26.87 -20.44 -8.24
CA ASN A 4 -26.83 -18.99 -7.97
C ASN A 4 -26.30 -18.62 -6.58
N ILE A 5 -26.05 -19.59 -5.69
CA ILE A 5 -25.59 -19.30 -4.32
C ILE A 5 -24.07 -19.06 -4.23
N HIS A 6 -23.30 -19.51 -5.21
CA HIS A 6 -21.84 -19.32 -5.27
C HIS A 6 -21.42 -17.91 -5.73
N ILE A 7 -22.34 -17.11 -6.28
CA ILE A 7 -22.02 -15.75 -6.71
C ILE A 7 -22.04 -14.78 -5.53
N PHE A 8 -22.85 -15.03 -4.50
CA PHE A 8 -22.93 -14.14 -3.34
C PHE A 8 -21.62 -14.06 -2.57
N PHE A 9 -20.90 -15.17 -2.39
CA PHE A 9 -19.62 -15.20 -1.67
C PHE A 9 -18.47 -14.48 -2.39
N ILE A 10 -18.49 -14.40 -3.73
CA ILE A 10 -17.46 -13.67 -4.49
C ILE A 10 -17.60 -12.16 -4.27
N ILE A 11 -18.84 -11.67 -4.15
CA ILE A 11 -19.09 -10.24 -3.94
C ILE A 11 -18.69 -9.82 -2.52
N ILE A 12 -18.91 -10.66 -1.50
CA ILE A 12 -18.51 -10.33 -0.11
C ILE A 12 -16.99 -10.52 0.11
N GLY A 13 -16.35 -11.46 -0.57
CA GLY A 13 -14.90 -11.71 -0.45
C GLY A 13 -14.02 -10.58 -1.01
N GLY A 14 -14.54 -9.80 -1.96
CA GLY A 14 -13.87 -8.59 -2.48
C GLY A 14 -14.03 -7.35 -1.59
N ILE A 15 -15.00 -7.37 -0.66
CA ILE A 15 -15.33 -6.28 0.28
C ILE A 15 -14.60 -6.46 1.63
N ILE A 16 -13.74 -7.48 1.76
CA ILE A 16 -12.64 -7.41 2.72
C ILE A 16 -11.66 -6.38 2.14
N GLU A 17 -12.02 -5.12 2.30
CA GLU A 17 -11.17 -3.95 2.30
C GLU A 17 -10.11 -4.20 3.38
N GLY A 18 -9.19 -5.11 3.10
CA GLY A 18 -8.00 -5.31 3.88
C GLY A 18 -7.29 -3.98 3.78
N ASN A 19 -7.49 -3.12 4.78
CA ASN A 19 -6.89 -1.81 4.95
C ASN A 19 -5.56 -1.76 4.21
N LYS A 20 -5.61 -1.36 2.93
CA LYS A 20 -4.47 -1.56 2.03
C LYS A 20 -3.44 -0.60 2.57
N ARG A 21 -2.45 -1.12 3.30
CA ARG A 21 -1.43 -0.33 3.96
C ARG A 21 -0.95 0.69 2.95
N LYS A 22 -1.09 1.96 3.30
CA LYS A 22 -0.76 3.09 2.43
C LYS A 22 0.49 3.72 2.98
N CYS A 23 1.46 3.98 2.10
CA CYS A 23 2.67 4.66 2.53
C CYS A 23 2.30 6.08 2.98
N PHE A 24 2.68 6.43 4.20
CA PHE A 24 2.46 7.76 4.76
C PHE A 24 3.17 8.84 3.94
N ASN A 25 4.40 8.56 3.48
CA ASN A 25 5.17 9.50 2.70
C ASN A 25 4.68 9.60 1.26
N CYS A 26 4.50 8.47 0.57
CA CYS A 26 4.29 8.50 -0.88
C CYS A 26 2.98 7.92 -1.39
N ARG A 27 2.09 7.55 -0.49
CA ARG A 27 0.72 7.13 -0.80
C ARG A 27 0.59 5.88 -1.67
N ILE A 28 1.67 5.18 -2.02
CA ILE A 28 1.58 3.89 -2.70
C ILE A 28 0.81 2.92 -1.81
N THR A 29 0.03 2.04 -2.42
CA THR A 29 -0.77 1.01 -1.76
C THR A 29 -0.26 -0.40 -2.05
N ILE A 30 0.75 -0.51 -2.92
CA ILE A 30 1.41 -1.75 -3.30
C ILE A 30 2.88 -1.61 -2.93
N SER A 31 3.34 -2.44 -2.00
CA SER A 31 4.75 -2.56 -1.64
C SER A 31 5.05 -3.98 -1.22
N LYS A 32 6.26 -4.46 -1.54
CA LYS A 32 6.74 -5.77 -1.10
C LYS A 32 6.85 -5.84 0.42
N ASP A 33 7.25 -4.73 1.06
CA ASP A 33 7.46 -4.66 2.50
C ASP A 33 6.93 -3.34 3.07
N TRP A 34 6.42 -3.43 4.30
CA TRP A 34 5.81 -2.32 5.04
C TRP A 34 6.49 -2.14 6.38
N TYR A 35 6.93 -0.92 6.66
CA TYR A 35 7.63 -0.56 7.90
C TYR A 35 6.77 0.39 8.72
N ARG A 36 6.62 0.15 10.02
CA ARG A 36 5.85 1.03 10.90
C ARG A 36 6.62 2.34 11.12
N TYR A 37 5.96 3.48 10.93
CA TYR A 37 6.57 4.81 11.10
C TYR A 37 5.90 5.63 12.22
N LEU A 38 4.59 5.49 12.42
CA LEU A 38 3.85 5.98 13.60
C LEU A 38 2.84 4.91 14.04
N LYS A 39 2.08 5.15 15.13
CA LYS A 39 1.13 4.18 15.73
C LYS A 39 0.27 3.46 14.69
N GLU A 40 -0.21 4.19 13.68
CA GLU A 40 -1.10 3.69 12.63
C GLU A 40 -0.58 3.99 11.21
N HIS A 41 0.65 4.48 11.08
CA HIS A 41 1.21 4.86 9.78
C HIS A 41 2.35 3.93 9.38
N TYR A 42 2.34 3.57 8.09
CA TYR A 42 3.35 2.71 7.49
C TYR A 42 4.13 3.45 6.41
N LEU A 43 5.38 3.07 6.21
CA LEU A 43 6.19 3.44 5.06
C LEU A 43 6.41 2.21 4.19
N CYS A 44 6.43 2.43 2.87
CA CYS A 44 6.97 1.45 1.96
C CYS A 44 8.50 1.36 2.10
N ARG A 45 9.08 0.24 1.67
CA ARG A 45 10.54 0.00 1.70
C ARG A 45 11.38 1.20 1.23
N PRO A 46 11.16 1.80 0.03
CA PRO A 46 11.98 2.91 -0.43
C PRO A 46 11.92 4.17 0.44
N CYS A 47 10.79 4.44 1.09
CA CYS A 47 10.64 5.60 1.97
C CYS A 47 11.23 5.33 3.35
N HIS A 48 11.13 4.10 3.85
CA HIS A 48 11.80 3.66 5.07
C HIS A 48 13.32 3.78 4.91
N ASP A 49 13.87 3.19 3.85
CA ASP A 49 15.32 3.15 3.65
C ASP A 49 15.89 4.57 3.48
N TYR A 50 15.25 5.42 2.68
CA TYR A 50 15.66 6.82 2.55
C TYR A 50 15.65 7.55 3.90
N LYS A 51 14.63 7.31 4.74
CA LYS A 51 14.58 7.92 6.08
C LYS A 51 15.75 7.47 6.95
N ILE A 52 16.09 6.18 6.92
CA ILE A 52 17.21 5.62 7.69
C ILE A 52 18.55 6.22 7.22
N TYR A 53 18.77 6.36 5.91
CA TYR A 53 20.03 6.86 5.38
C TYR A 53 20.18 8.39 5.47
N ASN A 54 19.10 9.13 5.28
CA ASN A 54 19.14 10.59 5.14
C ASN A 54 18.59 11.34 6.36
N GLY A 55 18.02 10.65 7.35
CA GLY A 55 17.39 11.23 8.55
C GLY A 55 16.11 12.05 8.27
N LYS A 56 15.66 12.10 7.02
CA LYS A 56 14.52 12.91 6.56
C LYS A 56 13.63 12.11 5.61
N MET A 57 12.40 12.57 5.40
CA MET A 57 11.50 11.91 4.45
C MET A 57 12.02 11.97 3.02
N ARG A 58 11.71 10.92 2.24
CA ARG A 58 12.04 10.88 0.81
C ARG A 58 11.30 12.02 0.11
N PRO A 59 12.00 12.92 -0.61
CA PRO A 59 11.33 13.97 -1.36
C PRO A 59 10.37 13.35 -2.37
N GLU A 60 9.20 13.97 -2.53
CA GLU A 60 8.20 13.60 -3.52
C GLU A 60 8.67 14.01 -4.93
N GLY A 61 9.80 13.47 -5.37
CA GLY A 61 10.25 13.60 -6.76
C GLY A 61 9.37 12.73 -7.64
N ASN A 62 8.37 13.35 -8.26
CA ASN A 62 7.46 12.79 -9.27
C ASN A 62 7.22 11.27 -9.14
N PHE A 63 6.36 10.90 -8.19
CA PHE A 63 5.80 9.55 -8.04
C PHE A 63 5.24 8.94 -9.34
N TYR A 64 5.02 9.77 -10.36
CA TYR A 64 4.45 9.42 -11.66
C TYR A 64 5.46 8.92 -12.71
N LEU A 65 6.77 9.13 -12.56
CA LEU A 65 7.74 8.75 -13.59
C LEU A 65 8.22 7.28 -13.50
N SER A 66 8.01 6.59 -12.38
CA SER A 66 8.42 5.17 -12.23
C SER A 66 7.31 4.17 -12.56
N LYS A 67 6.17 4.64 -13.10
CA LYS A 67 5.09 3.76 -13.60
C LYS A 67 5.01 3.70 -15.13
N MET A 68 6.03 4.23 -15.82
CA MET A 68 6.12 4.29 -17.29
C MET A 68 7.42 3.63 -17.83
N VAL A 69 7.88 2.55 -17.19
CA VAL A 69 8.83 1.59 -17.78
C VAL A 69 8.36 0.19 -17.46
#